data_AF-A0A2N3E8E2-F1
#
_entry.id   AF-A0A2N3E8E2-F1
#
_cell.length_a   1.000
_cell.length_b   1.000
_cell.length_c   1.000
_cell.angle_alpha   90.00
_cell.angle_beta   90.00
_cell.angle_gamma   90.00
#
_symmetry.space_group_name_H-M   'P 1'
#
loop_
_entity.id
_entity.type
_entity.pdbx_description
1 polymer ?
#
loop_
_entity_poly.entity_id
_entity_poly.type
_entity_poly.pdbx_seq_one_letter_code
_entity_poly.pdbx_strand_id
1 'polypeptide(L)'
;MSSGVAGPGEGWDGMTQKREDMSRFAAQRVAGLPEAQGLYDPRNEHDACGIGFIANIHNRKSHKIIEDGLRILENLEHRGAVGADPKAGDGAGILIQLPD
;
A
#
# COMPACT_ATOMS: atom_id res chain seq x y z
N MET A 1 -24.19 -47.30 42.82
CA MET A 1 -24.26 -45.84 43.03
C MET A 1 -22.90 -45.38 43.52
N SER A 2 -22.05 -44.87 42.63
CA SER A 2 -20.91 -44.05 43.00
C SER A 2 -20.74 -42.99 41.91
N SER A 3 -21.19 -41.81 42.29
CA SER A 3 -21.08 -40.49 41.67
C SER A 3 -19.67 -40.12 41.19
N GLY A 4 -19.62 -39.31 40.12
CA GLY A 4 -18.70 -38.21 39.73
C GLY A 4 -17.25 -38.20 40.25
N VAL A 5 -16.27 -37.67 39.51
CA VAL A 5 -16.22 -36.30 38.97
C VAL A 5 -15.18 -36.27 37.83
N ALA A 6 -15.54 -35.79 36.64
CA ALA A 6 -14.57 -35.45 35.60
C ALA A 6 -13.80 -34.20 36.04
N GLY A 7 -12.47 -34.29 36.07
CA GLY A 7 -11.59 -33.22 36.55
C GLY A 7 -11.63 -31.97 35.64
N PRO A 8 -11.30 -30.79 36.20
CA PRO A 8 -11.18 -29.56 35.43
C PRO A 8 -9.86 -29.60 34.66
N GLY A 9 -9.88 -29.96 33.37
CA GLY A 9 -8.64 -29.94 32.60
C GLY A 9 -8.74 -30.19 31.10
N GLU A 10 -9.66 -31.04 30.64
CA GLU A 10 -9.50 -31.63 29.30
C GLU A 10 -10.33 -30.97 28.19
N GLY A 11 -10.72 -29.70 28.35
CA GLY A 11 -11.67 -29.03 27.43
C GLY A 11 -11.30 -27.64 26.94
N TRP A 12 -10.21 -27.03 27.40
CA TRP A 12 -9.90 -25.62 27.13
C TRP A 12 -8.74 -25.40 26.15
N ASP A 13 -7.90 -26.42 25.93
CA ASP A 13 -6.72 -26.34 25.06
C ASP A 13 -7.07 -26.00 23.60
N GLY A 14 -8.24 -26.44 23.12
CA GLY A 14 -8.71 -26.13 21.77
C GLY A 14 -9.20 -24.68 21.59
N MET A 15 -9.51 -23.97 22.68
CA MET A 15 -10.00 -22.58 22.64
C MET A 15 -8.85 -21.58 22.74
N THR A 16 -7.76 -21.94 23.42
CA THR A 16 -6.45 -21.28 23.33
C THR A 16 -5.83 -21.48 21.96
N GLN A 17 -5.84 -22.71 21.42
CA GLN A 17 -5.35 -22.98 20.05
C GLN A 17 -6.09 -22.14 19.00
N LYS A 18 -7.42 -22.07 19.06
CA LYS A 18 -8.22 -21.23 18.14
C LYS A 18 -7.95 -19.73 18.29
N ARG A 19 -7.63 -19.27 19.51
CA ARG A 19 -7.27 -17.86 19.75
C ARG A 19 -5.88 -17.55 19.19
N GLU A 20 -4.91 -18.44 19.37
CA GLU A 20 -3.56 -18.31 18.81
C GLU A 20 -3.57 -18.40 17.28
N ASP A 21 -4.37 -19.31 16.70
CA ASP A 21 -4.55 -19.42 15.25
C ASP A 21 -5.23 -18.16 14.68
N MET A 22 -6.27 -17.63 15.36
CA MET A 22 -6.87 -16.35 14.99
C MET A 22 -5.89 -15.17 15.09
N SER A 23 -5.03 -15.14 16.11
CA SER A 23 -3.97 -14.14 16.26
C SER A 23 -2.95 -14.23 15.12
N ARG A 24 -2.66 -15.45 14.63
CA ARG A 24 -1.78 -15.69 13.49
C ARG A 24 -2.39 -15.27 12.15
N PHE A 25 -3.69 -15.51 11.93
CA PHE A 25 -4.38 -15.01 10.74
C PHE A 25 -4.52 -13.48 10.74
N ALA A 26 -4.70 -12.85 11.90
CA ALA A 26 -4.71 -11.39 12.02
C ALA A 26 -3.33 -10.75 11.75
N ALA A 27 -2.25 -11.50 11.97
CA ALA A 27 -0.87 -11.07 11.75
C ALA A 27 -0.33 -11.45 10.36
N GLN A 28 -1.20 -11.73 9.39
CA GLN A 28 -0.79 -11.95 8.00
C GLN A 28 -0.25 -10.63 7.43
N ARG A 29 1.03 -10.37 7.73
CA ARG A 29 1.79 -9.20 7.30
C ARG A 29 1.71 -9.12 5.79
N VAL A 30 1.48 -7.92 5.26
CA VAL A 30 1.84 -7.62 3.87
C VAL A 30 3.33 -7.95 3.72
N ALA A 31 3.65 -8.96 2.93
CA ALA A 31 5.01 -9.47 2.80
C ALA A 31 5.94 -8.32 2.34
N GLY A 32 6.97 -8.02 3.14
CA GLY A 32 7.97 -6.98 2.83
C GLY A 32 7.95 -5.74 3.73
N LEU A 33 6.95 -5.57 4.60
CA LEU A 33 6.91 -4.44 5.55
C LEU A 33 7.63 -4.75 6.88
N PRO A 34 8.36 -3.79 7.49
CA PRO A 34 9.04 -3.98 8.77
C PRO A 34 8.10 -4.32 9.94
N GLU A 35 8.68 -4.78 11.04
CA GLU A 35 7.96 -4.98 12.31
C GLU A 35 7.44 -3.66 12.88
N ALA A 36 6.27 -3.68 13.55
CA ALA A 36 5.74 -2.50 14.20
C ALA A 36 6.71 -2.06 15.31
N GLN A 37 7.20 -0.82 15.25
CA GLN A 37 8.21 -0.33 16.19
C GLN A 37 8.10 1.19 16.40
N GLY A 38 8.05 1.60 17.67
CA GLY A 38 7.84 3.01 18.01
C GLY A 38 6.46 3.49 17.54
N LEU A 39 6.43 4.60 16.77
CA LEU A 39 5.20 5.15 16.15
C LEU A 39 4.85 4.49 14.80
N TYR A 40 5.70 3.60 14.28
CA TYR A 40 5.44 2.92 13.01
C TYR A 40 4.47 1.74 13.20
N ASP A 41 3.38 1.75 12.44
CA ASP A 41 2.42 0.65 12.33
C ASP A 41 2.26 0.26 10.85
N PRO A 42 2.67 -0.96 10.44
CA PRO A 42 2.57 -1.43 9.06
C PRO A 42 1.17 -1.35 8.45
N ARG A 43 0.12 -1.32 9.27
CA ARG A 43 -1.27 -1.20 8.81
C ARG A 43 -1.57 0.17 8.20
N ASN A 44 -0.76 1.19 8.52
CA ASN A 44 -0.89 2.55 8.00
C ASN A 44 0.05 2.82 6.82
N GLU A 45 0.81 1.81 6.36
CA GLU A 45 1.73 1.97 5.22
C GLU A 45 0.96 1.97 3.90
N HIS A 46 1.22 2.97 3.06
CA HIS A 46 0.54 3.17 1.79
C HIS A 46 1.48 3.77 0.75
N ASP A 47 1.64 3.09 -0.39
CA ASP A 47 2.43 3.62 -1.51
C ASP A 47 1.78 4.85 -2.14
N ALA A 48 2.49 5.97 -2.15
CA ALA A 48 2.01 7.23 -2.69
C ALA A 48 2.42 7.49 -4.15
N CYS A 49 3.22 6.66 -4.83
CA CYS A 49 3.72 7.04 -6.17
C CYS A 49 2.74 6.77 -7.34
N GLY A 50 2.55 7.75 -8.21
CA GLY A 50 1.74 7.65 -9.44
C GLY A 50 2.54 7.63 -10.73
N ILE A 51 2.10 6.82 -11.70
CA ILE A 51 2.64 6.79 -13.07
C ILE A 51 1.49 6.80 -14.08
N GLY A 52 1.76 7.30 -15.29
CA GLY A 52 0.85 7.21 -16.42
C GLY A 52 1.61 7.28 -17.73
N PHE A 53 0.95 6.89 -18.82
CA PHE A 53 1.53 6.96 -20.15
C PHE A 53 0.46 7.35 -21.17
N ILE A 54 0.90 7.94 -22.27
CA ILE A 54 0.07 8.26 -23.43
C ILE A 54 0.85 7.89 -24.70
N ALA A 55 0.14 7.33 -25.67
CA ALA A 55 0.72 6.94 -26.96
C ALA A 55 -0.24 7.31 -28.09
N ASN A 56 0.33 7.80 -29.18
CA ASN A 56 -0.41 7.97 -30.42
C ASN A 56 -0.32 6.68 -31.25
N ILE A 57 -1.43 5.94 -31.36
CA ILE A 57 -1.48 4.65 -32.09
C ILE A 57 -1.19 4.76 -33.60
N HIS A 58 -1.27 5.97 -34.16
CA HIS A 58 -0.95 6.26 -35.54
C HIS A 58 0.46 6.84 -35.73
N ASN A 59 1.29 6.82 -34.67
CA ASN A 59 2.68 7.29 -34.68
C ASN A 59 2.83 8.75 -35.18
N ARG A 60 1.87 9.61 -34.86
CA ARG A 60 1.91 11.04 -35.21
C ARG A 60 2.58 11.82 -34.09
N LYS A 61 3.73 12.45 -34.38
CA LYS A 61 4.37 13.42 -33.48
C LYS A 61 3.49 14.67 -33.36
N SER A 62 3.25 15.14 -32.15
CA SER A 62 2.50 16.38 -31.88
C SER A 62 2.82 16.90 -30.49
N HIS A 63 2.88 18.23 -30.31
CA HIS A 63 3.06 18.83 -28.98
C HIS A 63 1.91 18.50 -28.02
N LYS A 64 0.70 18.25 -28.55
CA LYS A 64 -0.46 17.80 -27.77
C LYS A 64 -0.18 16.59 -26.87
N ILE A 65 0.66 15.65 -27.30
CA ILE A 65 0.98 14.46 -26.48
C ILE A 65 1.78 14.84 -25.22
N ILE A 66 2.54 15.95 -25.28
CA ILE A 66 3.30 16.50 -24.16
C ILE A 66 2.33 17.18 -23.18
N GLU A 67 1.43 18.02 -23.69
CA GLU A 67 0.38 18.68 -22.90
C GLU A 67 -0.49 17.67 -22.16
N ASP A 68 -0.93 16.62 -22.87
CA ASP A 68 -1.71 15.53 -22.27
C ASP A 68 -0.89 14.77 -21.20
N GLY A 69 0.42 14.58 -21.43
CA GLY A 69 1.33 13.98 -20.45
C GLY A 69 1.51 14.84 -19.18
N LEU A 70 1.61 16.16 -19.32
CA LEU A 70 1.65 17.09 -18.18
C LEU A 70 0.34 17.07 -17.39
N ARG A 71 -0.80 17.00 -18.08
CA ARG A 71 -2.11 16.87 -17.45
C ARG A 71 -2.27 15.55 -16.68
N ILE A 72 -1.60 14.48 -17.10
CA ILE A 72 -1.52 13.25 -16.30
C ILE A 72 -0.82 13.53 -14.95
N LEU A 73 0.30 14.26 -14.96
CA LEU A 73 1.01 14.60 -13.71
C LEU A 73 0.17 15.48 -12.79
N GLU A 74 -0.52 16.49 -13.32
CA GLU A 74 -1.48 17.31 -12.56
C GLU A 74 -2.55 16.44 -11.88
N ASN A 75 -3.09 15.46 -12.60
CA ASN A 75 -4.09 14.56 -12.04
C ASN A 75 -3.52 13.58 -11.00
N LEU A 76 -2.20 13.39 -10.94
CA LEU A 76 -1.51 12.55 -9.96
C LEU A 76 -1.04 13.33 -8.73
N GLU A 77 -1.25 14.65 -8.67
CA GLU A 77 -0.80 15.52 -7.57
C GLU A 77 -1.30 15.04 -6.19
N HIS A 78 -2.53 14.52 -6.11
CA HIS A 78 -3.12 13.98 -4.88
C HIS A 78 -2.38 12.75 -4.32
N ARG A 79 -1.45 12.19 -5.09
CA ARG A 79 -0.57 11.10 -4.65
C ARG A 79 0.85 11.60 -4.35
N GLY A 80 1.19 12.85 -4.66
CA GLY A 80 2.48 13.42 -4.30
C GLY A 80 2.63 13.60 -2.79
N ALA A 81 3.88 13.57 -2.31
CA ALA A 81 4.17 13.99 -0.95
C ALA A 81 3.87 15.48 -0.78
N VAL A 82 3.16 15.84 0.29
CA VAL A 82 2.88 17.24 0.65
C VAL A 82 3.72 17.59 1.88
N GLY A 83 4.57 18.61 1.74
CA GLY A 83 5.43 19.11 2.82
C GLY A 83 4.86 20.33 3.55
N ALA A 84 5.68 20.92 4.43
CA ALA A 84 5.33 22.16 5.13
C ALA A 84 5.33 23.39 4.22
N ASP A 85 6.10 23.37 3.12
CA ASP A 85 6.07 24.39 2.07
C ASP A 85 5.13 23.92 0.94
N PRO A 86 4.01 24.61 0.68
CA PRO A 86 3.08 24.23 -0.37
C PRO A 86 3.65 24.32 -1.80
N LYS A 87 4.85 24.91 -1.98
CA LYS A 87 5.54 24.98 -3.28
C LYS A 87 6.60 23.89 -3.46
N ALA A 88 6.90 23.11 -2.42
CA ALA A 88 7.90 22.05 -2.47
C ALA A 88 7.23 20.69 -2.71
N GLY A 89 7.89 19.85 -3.51
CA GLY A 89 7.51 18.45 -3.71
C GLY A 89 8.74 17.60 -4.00
N ASP A 90 8.61 16.28 -3.80
CA ASP A 90 9.74 15.34 -3.90
C ASP A 90 10.25 15.17 -5.34
N GLY A 91 9.39 15.37 -6.34
CA GLY A 91 9.76 15.39 -7.76
C GLY A 91 8.69 14.82 -8.69
N ALA A 92 8.69 15.31 -9.94
CA ALA A 92 7.86 14.79 -11.03
C ALA A 92 8.65 14.89 -12.36
N GLY A 93 8.32 14.05 -13.33
CA GLY A 93 9.01 14.04 -14.61
C GLY A 93 8.26 13.30 -15.71
N ILE A 94 8.63 13.58 -16.96
CA ILE A 94 8.13 12.88 -18.14
C ILE A 94 9.31 12.34 -18.96
N LEU A 95 9.14 11.16 -19.55
CA LEU A 95 10.06 10.60 -20.53
C LEU A 95 9.44 10.76 -21.91
N ILE A 96 10.18 11.37 -22.84
CA ILE A 96 9.71 11.63 -24.20
C ILE A 96 10.76 11.20 -25.22
N GLN A 97 10.32 11.02 -26.47
CA GLN A 97 11.25 10.92 -27.59
C GLN A 97 11.97 12.26 -27.79
N LEU A 98 13.23 12.24 -28.23
CA LEU A 98 13.95 13.46 -28.57
C LEU A 98 13.17 14.25 -29.65
N PRO A 99 12.89 15.55 -29.44
CA PRO A 99 12.29 16.38 -30.47
C PRO A 99 13.26 16.54 -31.65
N ASP A 100 12.72 16.68 -32.85
CA ASP A 100 13.50 17.01 -34.05
C ASP A 100 13.89 18.50 -34.05
#